data_AF-A0A076MWZ6-F1
#
_entry.id   AF-A0A076MWZ6-F1
#
_cell.length_a   1.000
_cell.length_b   1.000
_cell.length_c   1.000
_cell.angle_alpha   90.00
_cell.angle_beta   90.00
_cell.angle_gamma   90.00
#
_symmetry.space_group_name_H-M   'P 1'
#
loop_
_entity.id
_entity.type
_entity.pdbx_description
1 polymer ?
#
loop_
_entity_poly.entity_id
_entity_poly.type
_entity_poly.pdbx_seq_one_letter_code
_entity_poly.pdbx_strand_id
1 'polypeptide(L)'
;MSDPALCRYCRRHPRKQPGPRGGRPGEYCTTVWAVDERGREVTCARLDEADQIAYAAYGPAMPGLDVAAVGRDVSRALAEIAPLQQTLAALDGRLDAEIAEARERVTEAETARADAEARADAAEQRAADADAAAAEAADRAEAADKRAAEAEERAAADRSQAQRAIADRLTAEGEIRQLRERLDQLETQHRQAAETAAARIEELTAAAAARASEAEAAHARVRQLETDLRDLATQHHEDLEQLRARHDRTLTEERAKHRQDRERWQAEHDQRIAALREQHETALNAARERAAELATAAARAETAATEARATATTATRTADATTARLSALREGVLTALADPGADLPARLRALLADSGPAAV
;
A
#
# COMPACT_ATOMS: atom_id res chain seq x y z
N MET A 1 -16.79 146.73 141.14
CA MET A 1 -16.72 147.63 139.96
C MET A 1 -15.93 146.90 138.89
N SER A 2 -16.57 146.53 137.77
CA SER A 2 -15.92 145.76 136.69
C SER A 2 -14.88 146.63 135.98
N ASP A 3 -13.68 146.06 135.76
CA ASP A 3 -12.56 146.75 135.11
C ASP A 3 -12.99 147.30 133.73
N PRO A 4 -12.98 148.64 133.54
CA PRO A 4 -13.50 149.26 132.33
C PRO A 4 -12.73 148.87 131.05
N ALA A 5 -11.57 148.22 131.20
CA ALA A 5 -10.81 147.70 130.08
C ALA A 5 -11.31 146.35 129.52
N LEU A 6 -12.21 145.62 130.19
CA LEU A 6 -12.60 144.24 129.80
C LEU A 6 -13.98 144.13 129.14
N CYS A 7 -14.09 143.24 128.15
CA CYS A 7 -15.29 142.97 127.34
C CYS A 7 -16.55 142.85 128.20
N ARG A 8 -17.61 143.56 127.81
CA ARG A 8 -18.87 143.57 128.55
C ARG A 8 -19.51 142.17 128.68
N TYR A 9 -19.41 141.35 127.62
CA TYR A 9 -20.03 140.02 127.57
C TYR A 9 -19.21 138.97 128.34
N CYS A 10 -18.06 138.56 127.81
CA CYS A 10 -17.31 137.44 128.40
C CYS A 10 -16.50 137.82 129.65
N ARG A 11 -16.32 139.13 129.92
CA ARG A 11 -15.50 139.69 131.03
C ARG A 11 -14.07 139.16 131.14
N ARG A 12 -13.58 138.44 130.13
CA ARG A 12 -12.30 137.73 130.15
C ARG A 12 -11.23 138.37 129.27
N HIS A 13 -11.61 139.02 128.18
CA HIS A 13 -10.68 139.57 127.20
C HIS A 13 -10.80 141.11 127.11
N PRO A 14 -9.69 141.84 126.84
CA PRO A 14 -9.70 143.30 126.77
C PRO A 14 -10.56 143.83 125.61
N ARG A 15 -11.16 144.99 125.85
CA ARG A 15 -11.98 145.73 124.88
C ARG A 15 -11.12 146.25 123.74
N LYS A 16 -11.75 146.43 122.60
CA LYS A 16 -11.12 147.05 121.45
C LYS A 16 -10.78 148.51 121.78
N GLN A 17 -9.49 148.85 121.83
CA GLN A 17 -9.03 150.22 122.10
C GLN A 17 -9.38 151.15 120.92
N PRO A 18 -9.75 152.43 121.19
CA PRO A 18 -10.14 153.36 120.16
C PRO A 18 -8.95 153.70 119.26
N GLY A 19 -9.19 153.72 117.95
CA GLY A 19 -8.17 154.04 116.96
C GLY A 19 -7.73 155.51 117.02
N PRO A 20 -6.67 155.88 116.27
CA PRO A 20 -5.98 157.18 116.36
C PRO A 20 -6.80 158.42 115.93
N ARG A 21 -8.06 158.25 115.48
CA ARG A 21 -8.96 159.34 115.05
C ARG A 21 -10.00 159.75 116.10
N GLY A 22 -9.80 159.38 117.37
CA GLY A 22 -10.62 159.84 118.51
C GLY A 22 -12.06 159.32 118.46
N GLY A 23 -12.32 158.17 119.08
CA GLY A 23 -13.65 157.57 119.21
C GLY A 23 -13.82 156.84 120.53
N ARG A 24 -15.05 156.46 120.89
CA ARG A 24 -15.34 155.77 122.15
C ARG A 24 -14.79 154.33 122.10
N PRO A 25 -14.16 153.80 123.17
CA PRO A 25 -13.73 152.39 123.23
C PRO A 25 -14.92 151.44 123.00
N GLY A 26 -14.74 150.37 122.22
CA GLY A 26 -15.80 149.42 121.87
C GLY A 26 -16.17 148.48 123.04
N GLU A 27 -17.45 148.09 123.14
CA GLU A 27 -17.97 147.37 124.33
C GLU A 27 -17.53 145.89 124.43
N TYR A 28 -17.19 145.25 123.30
CA TYR A 28 -16.91 143.81 123.22
C TYR A 28 -15.49 143.49 122.72
N CYS A 29 -14.97 142.31 123.04
CA CYS A 29 -13.71 141.80 122.47
C CYS A 29 -13.93 141.14 121.11
N THR A 30 -12.82 140.92 120.38
CA THR A 30 -12.81 140.32 119.04
C THR A 30 -12.56 138.81 119.05
N THR A 31 -12.63 138.14 120.20
CA THR A 31 -12.40 136.69 120.29
C THR A 31 -13.51 135.91 119.58
N VAL A 32 -13.11 134.96 118.72
CA VAL A 32 -14.00 134.08 117.95
C VAL A 32 -14.14 132.74 118.66
N TRP A 33 -15.38 132.26 118.82
CA TRP A 33 -15.68 131.02 119.56
C TRP A 33 -16.01 129.84 118.65
N ALA A 34 -16.60 130.10 117.48
CA ALA A 34 -16.94 129.12 116.47
C ALA A 34 -17.12 129.81 115.11
N VAL A 35 -17.32 129.03 114.06
CA VAL A 35 -17.65 129.50 112.72
C VAL A 35 -18.98 128.87 112.31
N ASP A 36 -19.93 129.69 111.85
CA ASP A 36 -21.26 129.22 111.46
C ASP A 36 -21.23 128.36 110.17
N GLU A 37 -22.33 127.67 109.86
CA GLU A 37 -22.45 126.79 108.69
C GLU A 37 -22.23 127.50 107.33
N ARG A 38 -22.13 128.84 107.32
CA ARG A 38 -21.79 129.67 106.13
C ARG A 38 -20.37 130.23 106.19
N GLY A 39 -19.54 129.77 107.12
CA GLY A 39 -18.14 130.15 107.24
C GLY A 39 -17.90 131.48 107.95
N ARG A 40 -18.86 132.04 108.70
CA ARG A 40 -18.68 133.33 109.40
C ARG A 40 -18.36 133.16 110.88
N GLU A 41 -17.42 133.97 111.34
CA GLU A 41 -16.94 133.95 112.72
C GLU A 41 -18.01 134.44 113.72
N VAL A 42 -18.13 133.71 114.82
CA VAL A 42 -19.03 133.99 115.94
C VAL A 42 -18.22 134.59 117.09
N THR A 43 -18.41 135.89 117.34
CA THR A 43 -17.70 136.65 118.39
C THR A 43 -18.61 137.01 119.57
N CYS A 44 -18.02 137.51 120.66
CA CYS A 44 -18.76 137.97 121.84
C CYS A 44 -19.85 139.01 121.54
N ALA A 45 -19.70 139.84 120.50
CA ALA A 45 -20.74 140.79 120.10
C ALA A 45 -21.97 140.06 119.53
N ARG A 46 -21.76 139.01 118.72
CA ARG A 46 -22.84 138.23 118.13
C ARG A 46 -23.55 137.32 119.13
N LEU A 47 -22.81 136.81 120.11
CA LEU A 47 -23.39 136.02 121.18
C LEU A 47 -24.25 136.88 122.10
N ASP A 48 -23.83 138.10 122.43
CA ASP A 48 -24.65 139.05 123.21
C ASP A 48 -25.93 139.46 122.45
N GLU A 49 -25.84 139.60 121.13
CA GLU A 49 -27.01 139.91 120.28
C GLU A 49 -28.00 138.74 120.23
N ALA A 50 -27.52 137.50 120.13
CA ALA A 50 -28.35 136.30 120.20
C ALA A 50 -29.02 136.12 121.57
N ASP A 51 -28.30 136.43 122.66
CA ASP A 51 -28.82 136.35 124.02
C ASP A 51 -29.83 137.47 124.30
N GLN A 52 -29.63 138.67 123.75
CA GLN A 52 -30.62 139.76 123.79
C GLN A 52 -31.89 139.42 122.99
N ILE A 53 -31.78 138.73 121.86
CA ILE A 53 -32.94 138.26 121.08
C ILE A 53 -33.68 137.15 121.84
N ALA A 54 -32.95 136.20 122.46
CA ALA A 54 -33.55 135.16 123.29
C ALA A 54 -34.25 135.74 124.53
N TYR A 55 -33.65 136.74 125.18
CA TYR A 55 -34.25 137.43 126.32
C TYR A 55 -35.47 138.28 125.94
N ALA A 56 -35.45 138.93 124.77
CA ALA A 56 -36.57 139.71 124.26
C ALA A 56 -37.77 138.82 123.86
N ALA A 57 -37.51 137.59 123.40
CA ALA A 57 -38.57 136.67 123.02
C ALA A 57 -39.18 135.91 124.21
N TYR A 58 -38.41 135.61 125.26
CA TYR A 58 -38.85 134.69 126.33
C TYR A 58 -38.79 135.26 127.76
N GLY A 59 -38.24 136.46 127.97
CA GLY A 59 -38.12 137.07 129.31
C GLY A 59 -37.32 136.19 130.30
N PRO A 60 -37.34 136.49 131.62
CA PRO A 60 -36.54 135.78 132.63
C PRO A 60 -36.94 134.31 132.88
N ALA A 61 -37.88 133.75 132.12
CA ALA A 61 -38.40 132.38 132.27
C ALA A 61 -37.98 131.47 131.10
N MET A 62 -36.69 131.48 130.73
CA MET A 62 -36.14 130.63 129.68
C MET A 62 -36.18 129.13 130.08
N PRO A 63 -36.92 128.25 129.38
CA PRO A 63 -36.98 126.83 129.68
C PRO A 63 -35.69 126.13 129.21
N GLY A 64 -35.03 125.42 130.13
CA GLY A 64 -33.89 124.56 129.81
C GLY A 64 -34.32 123.41 128.90
N LEU A 65 -33.67 123.27 127.74
CA LEU A 65 -33.82 122.12 126.87
C LEU A 65 -33.00 120.94 127.43
N ASP A 66 -33.72 119.89 127.79
CA ASP A 66 -33.23 118.64 128.39
C ASP A 66 -32.50 117.77 127.36
N VAL A 67 -31.17 117.74 127.45
CA VAL A 67 -30.26 116.98 126.58
C VAL A 67 -30.49 115.46 126.69
N ALA A 68 -31.15 114.97 127.75
CA ALA A 68 -31.45 113.55 127.91
C ALA A 68 -32.58 113.05 126.98
N ALA A 69 -33.46 113.94 126.48
CA ALA A 69 -34.53 113.56 125.56
C ALA A 69 -34.01 113.29 124.14
N VAL A 70 -33.07 114.10 123.64
CA VAL A 70 -32.49 113.96 122.29
C VAL A 70 -31.66 112.67 122.13
N GLY A 71 -31.04 112.18 123.20
CA GLY A 71 -30.31 110.90 123.17
C GLY A 71 -31.20 109.66 122.98
N ARG A 72 -32.49 109.72 123.37
CA ARG A 72 -33.43 108.61 123.19
C ARG A 72 -33.94 108.49 121.75
N ASP A 73 -34.18 109.60 121.08
CA ASP A 73 -34.73 109.61 119.72
C ASP A 73 -33.70 109.18 118.66
N VAL A 74 -32.40 109.48 118.86
CA VAL A 74 -31.33 109.01 117.96
C VAL A 74 -31.05 107.51 118.13
N SER A 75 -31.15 106.98 119.36
CA SER A 75 -30.97 105.55 119.62
C SER A 75 -32.07 104.69 119.01
N ARG A 76 -33.31 105.21 118.93
CA ARG A 76 -34.44 104.52 118.30
C ARG A 76 -34.31 104.47 116.77
N ALA A 77 -33.82 105.54 116.14
CA ALA A 77 -33.63 105.59 114.69
C ALA A 77 -32.52 104.63 114.19
N LEU A 78 -31.44 104.45 114.95
CA LEU A 78 -30.38 103.49 114.60
C LEU A 78 -30.79 102.02 114.79
N ALA A 79 -31.71 101.73 115.72
CA ALA A 79 -32.25 100.39 115.92
C ALA A 79 -33.14 99.92 114.75
N GLU A 80 -33.78 100.83 114.02
CA GLU A 80 -34.63 100.46 112.87
C GLU A 80 -33.85 100.30 111.55
N ILE A 81 -32.61 100.79 111.45
CA ILE A 81 -31.80 100.72 110.21
C ILE A 81 -30.95 99.43 110.12
N ALA A 82 -30.50 98.88 111.25
CA ALA A 82 -29.73 97.63 111.29
C ALA A 82 -30.41 96.41 110.62
N PRO A 83 -31.73 96.15 110.79
CA PRO A 83 -32.37 95.02 110.13
C PRO A 83 -32.43 95.16 108.59
N LEU A 84 -32.53 96.37 108.05
CA LEU A 84 -32.55 96.60 106.59
C LEU A 84 -31.20 96.30 105.93
N GLN A 85 -30.08 96.60 106.60
CA GLN A 85 -28.74 96.27 106.10
C GLN A 85 -28.50 94.76 106.09
N GLN A 86 -28.99 94.02 107.09
CA GLN A 86 -28.93 92.55 107.10
C GLN A 86 -29.80 91.94 106.00
N THR A 87 -30.95 92.54 105.69
CA THR A 87 -31.85 92.06 104.64
C THR A 87 -31.25 92.24 103.24
N LEU A 88 -30.55 93.35 102.99
CA LEU A 88 -29.84 93.58 101.72
C LEU A 88 -28.64 92.66 101.55
N ALA A 89 -27.83 92.44 102.59
CA ALA A 89 -26.72 91.48 102.53
C ALA A 89 -27.20 90.03 102.31
N ALA A 90 -28.35 89.66 102.88
CA ALA A 90 -28.99 88.36 102.64
C ALA A 90 -29.53 88.21 101.21
N LEU A 91 -30.03 89.30 100.61
CA LEU A 91 -30.50 89.32 99.22
C LEU A 91 -29.34 89.21 98.22
N ASP A 92 -28.23 89.94 98.44
CA ASP A 92 -27.02 89.82 97.63
C ASP A 92 -26.43 88.41 97.71
N GLY A 93 -26.31 87.84 98.92
CA GLY A 93 -25.83 86.47 99.08
C GLY A 93 -26.72 85.42 98.42
N ARG A 94 -28.04 85.68 98.32
CA ARG A 94 -29.00 84.79 97.66
C ARG A 94 -28.96 84.93 96.13
N LEU A 95 -28.75 86.15 95.61
CA LEU A 95 -28.54 86.39 94.17
C LEU A 95 -27.22 85.78 93.69
N ASP A 96 -26.14 85.91 94.46
CA ASP A 96 -24.86 85.28 94.14
C ASP A 96 -24.97 83.75 94.15
N ALA A 97 -25.73 83.16 95.08
CA ALA A 97 -26.01 81.73 95.11
C ALA A 97 -26.87 81.28 93.91
N GLU A 98 -27.93 82.02 93.55
CA GLU A 98 -28.76 81.70 92.38
C GLU A 98 -27.98 81.85 91.05
N ILE A 99 -27.05 82.81 90.95
CA ILE A 99 -26.16 82.98 89.79
C ILE A 99 -25.11 81.86 89.73
N ALA A 100 -24.55 81.46 90.86
CA ALA A 100 -23.62 80.32 90.93
C ALA A 100 -24.31 79.03 90.51
N GLU A 101 -25.53 78.78 91.02
CA GLU A 101 -26.34 77.61 90.66
C GLU A 101 -26.75 77.64 89.18
N ALA A 102 -27.13 78.81 88.64
CA ALA A 102 -27.46 78.95 87.21
C ALA A 102 -26.24 78.69 86.31
N ARG A 103 -25.04 79.13 86.72
CA ARG A 103 -23.79 78.84 86.01
C ARG A 103 -23.46 77.36 86.06
N GLU A 104 -23.61 76.73 87.22
CA GLU A 104 -23.39 75.29 87.39
C GLU A 104 -24.33 74.49 86.48
N ARG A 105 -25.62 74.83 86.43
CA ARG A 105 -26.60 74.21 85.52
C ARG A 105 -26.26 74.43 84.03
N VAL A 106 -25.71 75.59 83.66
CA VAL A 106 -25.26 75.84 82.28
C VAL A 106 -24.04 74.98 81.95
N THR A 107 -23.06 74.90 82.85
CA THR A 107 -21.89 74.02 82.64
C THR A 107 -22.29 72.54 82.59
N GLU A 108 -23.24 72.09 83.40
CA GLU A 108 -23.79 70.73 83.32
C GLU A 108 -24.51 70.48 81.99
N ALA A 109 -25.31 71.45 81.52
CA ALA A 109 -26.00 71.35 80.24
C ALA A 109 -25.04 71.36 79.03
N GLU A 110 -23.98 72.18 79.08
CA GLU A 110 -22.92 72.21 78.07
C GLU A 110 -22.11 70.91 78.06
N THR A 111 -21.81 70.35 79.24
CA THR A 111 -21.13 69.06 79.36
C THR A 111 -22.02 67.92 78.82
N ALA A 112 -23.30 67.91 79.18
CA ALA A 112 -24.27 66.93 78.68
C ALA A 112 -24.46 67.03 77.15
N ARG A 113 -24.42 68.24 76.59
CA ARG A 113 -24.45 68.46 75.14
C ARG A 113 -23.19 67.94 74.46
N ALA A 114 -22.01 68.25 74.99
CA ALA A 114 -20.74 67.76 74.44
C ALA A 114 -20.67 66.23 74.49
N ASP A 115 -21.13 65.61 75.59
CA ASP A 115 -21.23 64.16 75.72
C ASP A 115 -22.24 63.55 74.74
N ALA A 116 -23.35 64.23 74.47
CA ALA A 116 -24.34 63.78 73.50
C ALA A 116 -23.82 63.86 72.06
N GLU A 117 -23.14 64.95 71.71
CA GLU A 117 -22.47 65.12 70.41
C GLU A 117 -21.39 64.05 70.22
N ALA A 118 -20.52 63.83 71.21
CA ALA A 118 -19.49 62.78 71.16
C ALA A 118 -20.08 61.36 71.02
N ARG A 119 -21.23 61.08 71.65
CA ARG A 119 -21.93 59.80 71.50
C ARG A 119 -22.57 59.63 70.12
N ALA A 120 -23.08 60.72 69.54
CA ALA A 120 -23.64 60.72 68.19
C ALA A 120 -22.54 60.46 67.15
N ASP A 121 -21.41 61.16 67.23
CA ASP A 121 -20.26 60.95 66.34
C ASP A 121 -19.72 59.52 66.45
N ALA A 122 -19.61 58.99 67.67
CA ALA A 122 -19.21 57.60 67.90
C ALA A 122 -20.24 56.58 67.39
N ALA A 123 -21.52 56.94 67.29
CA ALA A 123 -22.55 56.09 66.69
C ALA A 123 -22.49 56.14 65.16
N GLU A 124 -22.30 57.32 64.55
CA GLU A 124 -22.11 57.46 63.10
C GLU A 124 -20.85 56.74 62.62
N GLN A 125 -19.74 56.85 63.36
CA GLN A 125 -18.51 56.15 63.02
C GLN A 125 -18.70 54.63 63.06
N ARG A 126 -19.40 54.11 64.08
CA ARG A 126 -19.71 52.67 64.18
C ARG A 126 -20.66 52.19 63.08
N ALA A 127 -21.59 53.04 62.63
CA ALA A 127 -22.45 52.73 61.49
C ALA A 127 -21.65 52.67 60.19
N ALA A 128 -20.77 53.64 59.94
CA ALA A 128 -19.87 53.65 58.78
C ALA A 128 -18.92 52.43 58.77
N ASP A 129 -18.35 52.07 59.91
CA ASP A 129 -17.50 50.88 60.04
C ASP A 129 -18.27 49.57 59.78
N ALA A 130 -19.53 49.50 60.24
CA ALA A 130 -20.40 48.35 59.99
C ALA A 130 -20.80 48.22 58.51
N ASP A 131 -21.09 49.34 57.85
CA ASP A 131 -21.39 49.36 56.41
C ASP A 131 -20.17 48.95 55.58
N ALA A 132 -18.97 49.43 55.95
CA ALA A 132 -17.72 49.02 55.31
C ALA A 132 -17.45 47.51 55.49
N ALA A 133 -17.64 46.98 56.71
CA ALA A 133 -17.49 45.56 56.98
C ALA A 133 -18.52 44.70 56.23
N ALA A 134 -19.74 45.19 56.05
CA ALA A 134 -20.78 44.53 55.27
C ALA A 134 -20.44 44.50 53.77
N ALA A 135 -19.92 45.61 53.22
CA ALA A 135 -19.44 45.67 51.84
C ALA A 135 -18.27 44.70 51.60
N GLU A 136 -17.27 44.68 52.49
CA GLU A 136 -16.15 43.73 52.38
C GLU A 136 -16.58 42.26 52.54
N ALA A 137 -17.63 41.98 53.33
CA ALA A 137 -18.19 40.64 53.44
C ALA A 137 -18.93 40.23 52.16
N ALA A 138 -19.70 41.14 51.55
CA ALA A 138 -20.39 40.91 50.28
C ALA A 138 -19.39 40.66 49.14
N ASP A 139 -18.33 41.46 49.02
CA ASP A 139 -17.30 41.28 48.01
C ASP A 139 -16.56 39.93 48.17
N ARG A 140 -16.29 39.53 49.41
CA ARG A 140 -15.68 38.22 49.70
C ARG A 140 -16.61 37.06 49.35
N ALA A 141 -17.91 37.19 49.61
CA ALA A 141 -18.90 36.20 49.23
C ALA A 141 -19.00 36.07 47.70
N GLU A 142 -19.09 37.20 46.97
CA GLU A 142 -19.14 37.20 45.51
C GLU A 142 -17.85 36.60 44.90
N ALA A 143 -16.69 36.92 45.46
CA ALA A 143 -15.42 36.34 45.03
C ALA A 143 -15.34 34.83 45.31
N ALA A 144 -15.92 34.35 46.43
CA ALA A 144 -16.00 32.93 46.74
C ALA A 144 -16.94 32.19 45.77
N ASP A 145 -18.11 32.76 45.49
CA ASP A 145 -19.08 32.19 44.55
C ASP A 145 -18.52 32.10 43.13
N LYS A 146 -17.82 33.14 42.64
CA LYS A 146 -17.14 33.11 41.34
C LYS A 146 -16.09 31.98 41.28
N ARG A 147 -15.27 31.82 42.33
CA ARG A 147 -14.27 30.74 42.38
C ARG A 147 -14.92 29.36 42.44
N ALA A 148 -16.03 29.21 43.16
CA ALA A 148 -16.78 27.96 43.22
C ALA A 148 -17.35 27.60 41.84
N ALA A 149 -17.96 28.56 41.15
CA ALA A 149 -18.48 28.37 39.78
C ALA A 149 -17.36 28.01 38.78
N GLU A 150 -16.22 28.71 38.82
CA GLU A 150 -15.06 28.38 37.98
C GLU A 150 -14.51 26.96 38.27
N ALA A 151 -14.48 26.55 39.54
CA ALA A 151 -14.03 25.21 39.93
C ALA A 151 -14.99 24.12 39.43
N GLU A 152 -16.31 24.35 39.51
CA GLU A 152 -17.32 23.43 38.98
C GLU A 152 -17.23 23.31 37.45
N GLU A 153 -17.03 24.42 36.74
CA GLU A 153 -16.89 24.44 35.29
C GLU A 153 -15.63 23.67 34.84
N ARG A 154 -14.48 23.91 35.50
CA ARG A 154 -13.25 23.15 35.26
C ARG A 154 -13.43 21.66 35.54
N ALA A 155 -14.07 21.30 36.66
CA ALA A 155 -14.34 19.90 36.99
C ALA A 155 -15.28 19.23 35.97
N ALA A 156 -16.24 19.98 35.41
CA ALA A 156 -17.11 19.49 34.33
C ALA A 156 -16.34 19.28 33.02
N ALA A 157 -15.45 20.22 32.66
CA ALA A 157 -14.57 20.09 31.50
C ALA A 157 -13.62 18.89 31.62
N ASP A 158 -13.00 18.70 32.79
CA ASP A 158 -12.11 17.57 33.07
C ASP A 158 -12.85 16.22 32.96
N ARG A 159 -14.08 16.13 33.50
CA ARG A 159 -14.92 14.93 33.34
C ARG A 159 -15.24 14.66 31.87
N SER A 160 -15.61 15.69 31.10
CA SER A 160 -15.86 15.54 29.67
C SER A 160 -14.61 15.10 28.91
N GLN A 161 -13.43 15.63 29.24
CA GLN A 161 -12.18 15.25 28.60
C GLN A 161 -11.79 13.81 28.94
N ALA A 162 -11.95 13.39 30.20
CA ALA A 162 -11.71 12.02 30.63
C ALA A 162 -12.65 11.03 29.91
N GLN A 163 -13.94 11.37 29.76
CA GLN A 163 -14.89 10.54 29.01
C GLN A 163 -14.52 10.41 27.54
N ARG A 164 -14.09 11.50 26.89
CA ARG A 164 -13.59 11.46 25.49
C ARG A 164 -12.36 10.59 25.37
N ALA A 165 -11.37 10.75 26.26
CA ALA A 165 -10.17 9.93 26.26
C ALA A 165 -10.46 8.43 26.45
N ILE A 166 -11.43 8.08 27.29
CA ILE A 166 -11.90 6.69 27.45
C ILE A 166 -12.55 6.18 26.17
N ALA A 167 -13.42 6.97 25.54
CA ALA A 167 -14.08 6.61 24.28
C ALA A 167 -13.07 6.43 23.13
N ASP A 168 -12.09 7.33 23.02
CA ASP A 168 -11.02 7.26 22.02
C ASP A 168 -10.16 6.00 22.23
N ARG A 169 -9.83 5.67 23.49
CA ARG A 169 -9.09 4.44 23.83
C ARG A 169 -9.86 3.18 23.44
N LEU A 170 -11.15 3.11 23.77
CA LEU A 170 -12.01 1.98 23.41
C LEU A 170 -12.13 1.82 21.89
N THR A 171 -12.22 2.94 21.16
CA THR A 171 -12.27 2.94 19.69
C THR A 171 -10.95 2.41 19.11
N ALA A 172 -9.81 2.91 19.57
CA ALA A 172 -8.49 2.46 19.15
C ALA A 172 -8.24 0.97 19.47
N GLU A 173 -8.64 0.50 20.65
CA GLU A 173 -8.57 -0.92 21.02
C GLU A 173 -9.44 -1.80 20.10
N GLY A 174 -10.61 -1.30 19.68
CA GLY A 174 -11.48 -1.95 18.71
C GLY A 174 -10.85 -2.06 17.31
N GLU A 175 -10.28 -0.96 16.81
CA GLU A 175 -9.58 -0.92 15.52
C GLU A 175 -8.35 -1.85 15.49
N ILE A 176 -7.55 -1.85 16.57
CA ILE A 176 -6.40 -2.75 16.70
C ILE A 176 -6.85 -4.21 16.65
N ARG A 177 -7.96 -4.56 17.31
CA ARG A 177 -8.50 -5.93 17.27
C ARG A 177 -8.93 -6.33 15.86
N GLN A 178 -9.65 -5.46 15.16
CA GLN A 178 -10.07 -5.71 13.77
C GLN A 178 -8.86 -5.84 12.82
N LEU A 179 -7.83 -5.03 13.00
CA LEU A 179 -6.60 -5.12 12.19
C LEU A 179 -5.86 -6.44 12.45
N ARG A 180 -5.78 -6.91 13.70
CA ARG A 180 -5.21 -8.23 14.03
C ARG A 180 -6.00 -9.36 13.39
N GLU A 181 -7.33 -9.35 13.50
CA GLU A 181 -8.18 -10.37 12.86
C GLU A 181 -8.00 -10.39 11.32
N ARG A 182 -7.87 -9.22 10.68
CA ARG A 182 -7.59 -9.13 9.24
C ARG A 182 -6.21 -9.65 8.88
N LEU A 183 -5.19 -9.37 9.70
CA LEU A 183 -3.84 -9.89 9.49
C LEU A 183 -3.82 -11.43 9.61
N ASP A 184 -4.45 -12.00 10.63
CA ASP A 184 -4.54 -13.45 10.80
C ASP A 184 -5.28 -14.13 9.63
N GLN A 185 -6.35 -13.49 9.13
CA GLN A 185 -7.07 -13.96 7.94
C GLN A 185 -6.20 -13.92 6.69
N LEU A 186 -5.46 -12.83 6.47
CA LEU A 186 -4.54 -12.70 5.33
C LEU A 186 -3.40 -13.71 5.42
N GLU A 187 -2.81 -13.92 6.61
CA GLU A 187 -1.76 -14.91 6.81
C GLU A 187 -2.26 -16.33 6.51
N THR A 188 -3.47 -16.65 6.99
CA THR A 188 -4.12 -17.94 6.70
C THR A 188 -4.39 -18.12 5.20
N GLN A 189 -4.91 -17.09 4.53
CA GLN A 189 -5.16 -17.11 3.08
C GLN A 189 -3.86 -17.27 2.28
N HIS A 190 -2.80 -16.53 2.66
CA HIS A 190 -1.49 -16.65 2.02
C HIS A 190 -0.89 -18.03 2.20
N ARG A 191 -1.00 -18.60 3.40
CA ARG A 191 -0.53 -19.96 3.68
C ARG A 191 -1.29 -20.99 2.84
N GLN A 192 -2.62 -20.92 2.79
CA GLN A 192 -3.44 -21.82 1.97
C GLN A 192 -3.13 -21.67 0.47
N ALA A 193 -2.93 -20.44 0.00
CA ALA A 193 -2.53 -20.18 -1.39
C ALA A 193 -1.15 -20.77 -1.70
N ALA A 194 -0.18 -20.64 -0.79
CA ALA A 194 1.15 -21.22 -0.94
C ALA A 194 1.11 -22.76 -0.94
N GLU A 195 0.35 -23.37 -0.04
CA GLU A 195 0.14 -24.82 0.01
C GLU A 195 -0.52 -25.34 -1.27
N THR A 196 -1.55 -24.63 -1.78
CA THR A 196 -2.22 -24.97 -3.03
C THR A 196 -1.28 -24.83 -4.24
N ALA A 197 -0.46 -23.77 -4.28
CA ALA A 197 0.52 -23.58 -5.33
C ALA A 197 1.62 -24.65 -5.31
N ALA A 198 2.10 -25.04 -4.12
CA ALA A 198 3.07 -26.12 -3.97
C ALA A 198 2.50 -27.46 -4.46
N ALA A 199 1.28 -27.83 -4.05
CA ALA A 199 0.61 -29.03 -4.52
C ALA A 199 0.43 -29.04 -6.05
N ARG A 200 0.09 -27.88 -6.64
CA ARG A 200 -0.04 -27.75 -8.10
C ARG A 200 1.30 -27.90 -8.82
N ILE A 201 2.40 -27.39 -8.24
CA ILE A 201 3.75 -27.57 -8.79
C ILE A 201 4.16 -29.05 -8.73
N GLU A 202 3.87 -29.74 -7.63
CA GLU A 202 4.13 -31.19 -7.51
C GLU A 202 3.34 -32.00 -8.54
N GLU A 203 2.06 -31.69 -8.73
CA GLU A 203 1.22 -32.34 -9.75
C GLU A 203 1.76 -32.09 -11.17
N LEU A 204 2.14 -30.85 -11.49
CA LEU A 204 2.70 -30.50 -12.80
C LEU A 204 4.06 -31.14 -13.05
N THR A 205 4.91 -31.22 -12.03
CA THR A 205 6.22 -31.89 -12.15
C THR A 205 6.07 -33.40 -12.32
N ALA A 206 5.15 -34.04 -11.59
CA ALA A 206 4.81 -35.45 -11.79
C ALA A 206 4.25 -35.73 -13.19
N ALA A 207 3.34 -34.88 -13.69
CA ALA A 207 2.79 -34.99 -15.04
C ALA A 207 3.86 -34.77 -16.13
N ALA A 208 4.78 -33.83 -15.92
CA ALA A 208 5.90 -33.60 -16.82
C ALA A 208 6.85 -34.81 -16.87
N ALA A 209 7.16 -35.41 -15.72
CA ALA A 209 7.98 -36.62 -15.63
C ALA A 209 7.31 -37.82 -16.32
N ALA A 210 6.00 -38.00 -16.15
CA ALA A 210 5.23 -39.04 -16.84
C ALA A 210 5.24 -38.86 -18.37
N ARG A 211 5.06 -37.62 -18.85
CA ARG A 211 5.15 -37.34 -20.29
C ARG A 211 6.55 -37.55 -20.85
N ALA A 212 7.58 -37.22 -20.07
CA ALA A 212 8.97 -37.45 -20.48
C ALA A 212 9.25 -38.95 -20.63
N SER A 213 8.83 -39.78 -19.68
CA SER A 213 9.01 -41.24 -19.76
C SER A 213 8.20 -41.87 -20.90
N GLU A 214 6.98 -41.38 -21.16
CA GLU A 214 6.19 -41.79 -22.33
C GLU A 214 6.89 -41.44 -23.66
N ALA A 215 7.46 -40.24 -23.76
CA ALA A 215 8.21 -39.79 -24.93
C ALA A 215 9.48 -40.62 -25.15
N GLU A 216 10.24 -40.90 -24.08
CA GLU A 216 11.41 -41.78 -24.14
C GLU A 216 11.04 -43.20 -24.61
N ALA A 217 9.95 -43.76 -24.08
CA ALA A 217 9.45 -45.07 -24.50
C ALA A 217 8.99 -45.05 -25.97
N ALA A 218 8.35 -43.96 -26.43
CA ALA A 218 7.99 -43.80 -27.84
C ALA A 218 9.22 -43.73 -28.75
N HIS A 219 10.24 -42.94 -28.37
CA HIS A 219 11.50 -42.87 -29.12
C HIS A 219 12.27 -44.19 -29.12
N ALA A 220 12.22 -44.97 -28.03
CA ALA A 220 12.79 -46.32 -27.99
C ALA A 220 12.06 -47.25 -28.98
N ARG A 221 10.72 -47.22 -29.02
CA ARG A 221 9.92 -47.99 -29.98
C ARG A 221 10.21 -47.62 -31.43
N VAL A 222 10.34 -46.33 -31.75
CA VAL A 222 10.70 -45.88 -33.11
C VAL A 222 12.07 -46.39 -33.51
N ARG A 223 13.08 -46.27 -32.64
CA ARG A 223 14.43 -46.79 -32.92
C ARG A 223 14.43 -48.31 -33.12
N GLN A 224 13.65 -49.04 -32.35
CA GLN A 224 13.49 -50.48 -32.52
C GLN A 224 12.86 -50.80 -33.88
N LEU A 225 11.75 -50.15 -34.25
CA LEU A 225 11.11 -50.34 -35.54
C LEU A 225 12.02 -49.98 -36.72
N GLU A 226 12.85 -48.94 -36.60
CA GLU A 226 13.84 -48.63 -37.63
C GLU A 226 14.90 -49.73 -37.79
N THR A 227 15.36 -50.32 -36.69
CA THR A 227 16.28 -51.47 -36.73
C THR A 227 15.59 -52.67 -37.35
N ASP A 228 14.38 -53.00 -36.91
CA ASP A 228 13.60 -54.12 -37.46
C ASP A 228 13.36 -53.95 -38.98
N LEU A 229 13.09 -52.73 -39.45
CA LEU A 229 12.93 -52.43 -40.87
C LEU A 229 14.25 -52.58 -41.66
N ARG A 230 15.39 -52.18 -41.08
CA ARG A 230 16.71 -52.37 -41.70
C ARG A 230 17.08 -53.84 -41.78
N ASP A 231 16.80 -54.60 -40.72
CA ASP A 231 17.06 -56.04 -40.67
C ASP A 231 16.18 -56.79 -41.68
N LEU A 232 14.88 -56.45 -41.75
CA LEU A 232 13.96 -57.00 -42.75
C LEU A 232 14.40 -56.66 -44.19
N ALA A 233 14.85 -55.43 -44.44
CA ALA A 233 15.36 -55.04 -45.76
C ALA A 233 16.62 -55.81 -46.13
N THR A 234 17.51 -56.06 -45.17
CA THR A 234 18.72 -56.89 -45.36
C THR A 234 18.34 -58.33 -45.67
N GLN A 235 17.43 -58.93 -44.89
CA GLN A 235 16.93 -60.29 -45.13
C GLN A 235 16.30 -60.42 -46.52
N HIS A 236 15.43 -59.49 -46.92
CA HIS A 236 14.84 -59.51 -48.26
C HIS A 236 15.87 -59.37 -49.38
N HIS A 237 16.91 -58.56 -49.17
CA HIS A 237 17.99 -58.45 -50.13
C HIS A 237 18.74 -59.78 -50.29
N GLU A 238 19.12 -60.40 -49.18
CA GLU A 238 19.78 -61.71 -49.16
C GLU A 238 18.91 -62.80 -49.81
N ASP A 239 17.61 -62.85 -49.50
CA ASP A 239 16.67 -63.81 -50.09
C ASP A 239 16.57 -63.62 -51.62
N LEU A 240 16.52 -62.38 -52.10
CA LEU A 240 16.48 -62.09 -53.53
C LEU A 240 17.80 -62.48 -54.22
N GLU A 241 18.94 -62.26 -53.57
CA GLU A 241 20.23 -62.72 -54.10
C GLU A 241 20.32 -64.24 -54.15
N GLN A 242 19.85 -64.94 -53.11
CA GLN A 242 19.79 -66.40 -53.09
C GLN A 242 18.86 -66.94 -54.19
N LEU A 243 17.69 -66.32 -54.39
CA LEU A 243 16.75 -66.71 -55.43
C LEU A 243 17.34 -66.51 -56.84
N ARG A 244 18.01 -65.37 -57.07
CA ARG A 244 18.75 -65.09 -58.32
C ARG A 244 19.84 -66.11 -58.57
N ALA A 245 20.68 -66.39 -57.57
CA ALA A 245 21.74 -67.39 -57.68
C ALA A 245 21.19 -68.79 -57.98
N ARG A 246 20.04 -69.15 -57.38
CA ARG A 246 19.36 -70.43 -57.67
C ARG A 246 18.85 -70.48 -59.10
N HIS A 247 18.19 -69.42 -59.58
CA HIS A 247 17.71 -69.34 -60.96
C HIS A 247 18.86 -69.39 -61.97
N ASP A 248 19.96 -68.68 -61.72
CA ASP A 248 21.13 -68.69 -62.60
C ASP A 248 21.78 -70.06 -62.68
N ARG A 249 21.87 -70.79 -61.55
CA ARG A 249 22.33 -72.19 -61.54
C ARG A 249 21.42 -73.07 -62.38
N THR A 250 20.10 -73.03 -62.15
CA THR A 250 19.14 -73.84 -62.92
C THR A 250 19.17 -73.50 -64.41
N LEU A 251 19.27 -72.22 -64.79
CA LEU A 251 19.40 -71.83 -66.19
C LEU A 251 20.71 -72.32 -66.82
N THR A 252 21.80 -72.31 -66.06
CA THR A 252 23.10 -72.82 -66.52
C THR A 252 23.06 -74.33 -66.72
N GLU A 253 22.43 -75.07 -65.79
CA GLU A 253 22.21 -76.51 -65.87
C GLU A 253 21.33 -76.89 -67.07
N GLU A 254 20.19 -76.23 -67.27
CA GLU A 254 19.30 -76.47 -68.43
C GLU A 254 19.99 -76.13 -69.75
N ARG A 255 20.76 -75.03 -69.81
CA ARG A 255 21.57 -74.70 -71.00
C ARG A 255 22.64 -75.75 -71.27
N ALA A 256 23.30 -76.29 -70.23
CA ALA A 256 24.28 -77.35 -70.39
C ALA A 256 23.63 -78.64 -70.90
N LYS A 257 22.48 -79.02 -70.33
CA LYS A 257 21.69 -80.18 -70.77
C LYS A 257 21.25 -80.05 -72.23
N HIS A 258 20.69 -78.90 -72.61
CA HIS A 258 20.30 -78.66 -74.01
C HIS A 258 21.49 -78.67 -74.98
N ARG A 259 22.68 -78.19 -74.57
CA ARG A 259 23.90 -78.32 -75.38
C ARG A 259 24.28 -79.79 -75.56
N GLN A 260 24.30 -80.56 -74.47
CA GLN A 260 24.60 -81.99 -74.49
C GLN A 260 23.61 -82.78 -75.35
N ASP A 261 22.31 -82.50 -75.24
CA ASP A 261 21.27 -83.12 -76.05
C ASP A 261 21.45 -82.79 -77.54
N ARG A 262 21.83 -81.55 -77.86
CA ARG A 262 22.11 -81.12 -79.24
C ARG A 262 23.35 -81.82 -79.80
N GLU A 263 24.43 -81.89 -79.04
CA GLU A 263 25.66 -82.61 -79.43
C GLU A 263 25.38 -84.09 -79.67
N ARG A 264 24.60 -84.72 -78.78
CA ARG A 264 24.17 -86.11 -78.93
C ARG A 264 23.34 -86.30 -80.19
N TRP A 265 22.35 -85.45 -80.42
CA TRP A 265 21.50 -85.53 -81.61
C TRP A 265 22.30 -85.31 -82.91
N GLN A 266 23.24 -84.37 -82.91
CA GLN A 266 24.15 -84.15 -84.02
C GLN A 266 25.04 -85.38 -84.28
N ALA A 267 25.62 -85.97 -83.24
CA ALA A 267 26.42 -87.19 -83.36
C ALA A 267 25.59 -88.38 -83.88
N GLU A 268 24.37 -88.59 -83.38
CA GLU A 268 23.44 -89.62 -83.88
C GLU A 268 23.07 -89.39 -85.35
N HIS A 269 22.83 -88.13 -85.73
CA HIS A 269 22.51 -87.75 -87.11
C HIS A 269 23.71 -87.95 -88.05
N ASP A 270 24.92 -87.56 -87.63
CA ASP A 270 26.15 -87.74 -88.40
C ASP A 270 26.48 -89.22 -88.58
N GLN A 271 26.29 -90.03 -87.54
CA GLN A 271 26.41 -91.50 -87.63
C GLN A 271 25.41 -92.07 -88.64
N ARG A 272 24.15 -91.61 -88.62
CA ARG A 272 23.14 -92.05 -89.59
C ARG A 272 23.49 -91.64 -91.02
N ILE A 273 24.01 -90.43 -91.23
CA ILE A 273 24.50 -90.00 -92.54
C ILE A 273 25.67 -90.87 -93.00
N ALA A 274 26.64 -91.14 -92.11
CA ALA A 274 27.80 -91.99 -92.44
C ALA A 274 27.35 -93.40 -92.83
N ALA A 275 26.45 -94.01 -92.06
CA ALA A 275 25.88 -95.33 -92.36
C ALA A 275 25.11 -95.33 -93.71
N LEU A 276 24.31 -94.29 -93.99
CA LEU A 276 23.62 -94.17 -95.28
C LEU A 276 24.60 -93.99 -96.46
N ARG A 277 25.70 -93.24 -96.26
CA ARG A 277 26.75 -93.08 -97.28
C ARG A 277 27.45 -94.41 -97.55
N GLU A 278 27.79 -95.17 -96.52
CA GLU A 278 28.40 -96.49 -96.64
C GLU A 278 27.48 -97.50 -97.33
N GLN A 279 26.19 -97.51 -96.96
CA GLN A 279 25.17 -98.32 -97.65
C GLN A 279 25.06 -97.95 -99.13
N HIS A 280 25.03 -96.65 -99.44
CA HIS A 280 24.95 -96.16 -100.81
C HIS A 280 26.21 -96.52 -101.61
N GLU A 281 27.40 -96.37 -101.04
CA GLU A 281 28.66 -96.74 -101.67
C GLU A 281 28.73 -98.25 -101.93
N THR A 282 28.32 -99.07 -100.97
CA THR A 282 28.23 -100.53 -101.11
C THR A 282 27.25 -100.92 -102.22
N ALA A 283 26.07 -100.28 -102.26
CA ALA A 283 25.08 -100.50 -103.30
C ALA A 283 25.59 -100.08 -104.69
N LEU A 284 26.31 -98.96 -104.79
CA LEU A 284 26.94 -98.51 -106.03
C LEU A 284 28.03 -99.48 -106.51
N ASN A 285 28.87 -99.98 -105.60
CA ASN A 285 29.91 -100.94 -105.95
C ASN A 285 29.31 -102.27 -106.41
N ALA A 286 28.29 -102.80 -105.72
CA ALA A 286 27.56 -103.98 -106.15
C ALA A 286 26.87 -103.78 -107.52
N ALA A 287 26.32 -102.59 -107.79
CA ALA A 287 25.75 -102.26 -109.10
C ALA A 287 26.81 -102.20 -110.20
N ARG A 288 28.01 -101.65 -109.92
CA ARG A 288 29.15 -101.63 -110.85
C ARG A 288 29.67 -103.04 -111.14
N GLU A 289 29.79 -103.88 -110.14
CA GLU A 289 30.18 -105.28 -110.29
C GLU A 289 29.18 -106.03 -111.18
N ARG A 290 27.88 -105.92 -110.89
CA ARG A 290 26.83 -106.51 -111.75
C ARG A 290 26.88 -105.99 -113.18
N ALA A 291 27.12 -104.69 -113.37
CA ALA A 291 27.26 -104.12 -114.71
C ALA A 291 28.49 -104.68 -115.44
N ALA A 292 29.62 -104.86 -114.75
CA ALA A 292 30.82 -105.48 -115.31
C ALA A 292 30.62 -106.97 -115.63
N GLU A 293 29.91 -107.71 -114.78
CA GLU A 293 29.51 -109.10 -115.04
C GLU A 293 28.61 -109.20 -116.27
N LEU A 294 27.57 -108.36 -116.37
CA LEU A 294 26.68 -108.30 -117.52
C LEU A 294 27.43 -107.90 -118.80
N ALA A 295 28.35 -106.93 -118.73
CA ALA A 295 29.19 -106.56 -119.86
C ALA A 295 30.10 -107.71 -120.31
N THR A 296 30.68 -108.45 -119.36
CA THR A 296 31.50 -109.64 -119.65
C THR A 296 30.66 -110.77 -120.26
N ALA A 297 29.46 -111.01 -119.73
CA ALA A 297 28.53 -112.01 -120.27
C ALA A 297 28.06 -111.63 -121.68
N ALA A 298 27.78 -110.35 -121.94
CA ALA A 298 27.45 -109.83 -123.26
C ALA A 298 28.60 -110.02 -124.25
N ALA A 299 29.84 -109.70 -123.84
CA ALA A 299 31.03 -109.92 -124.67
C ALA A 299 31.23 -111.41 -125.01
N ARG A 300 31.03 -112.32 -124.04
CA ARG A 300 31.08 -113.79 -124.30
C ARG A 300 29.98 -114.23 -125.26
N ALA A 301 28.77 -113.72 -125.10
CA ALA A 301 27.65 -114.04 -126.00
C ALA A 301 27.92 -113.53 -127.42
N GLU A 302 28.54 -112.35 -127.56
CA GLU A 302 28.95 -111.80 -128.86
C GLU A 302 30.07 -112.65 -129.51
N THR A 303 31.08 -113.08 -128.74
CA THR A 303 32.11 -114.01 -129.23
C THR A 303 31.50 -115.35 -129.66
N ALA A 304 30.62 -115.94 -128.84
CA ALA A 304 29.93 -117.17 -129.21
C ALA A 304 29.06 -117.00 -130.47
N ALA A 305 28.41 -115.84 -130.63
CA ALA A 305 27.63 -115.52 -131.83
C ALA A 305 28.53 -115.36 -133.07
N THR A 306 29.72 -114.75 -132.93
CA THR A 306 30.67 -114.64 -134.06
C THR A 306 31.27 -115.99 -134.44
N GLU A 307 31.60 -116.85 -133.47
CA GLU A 307 32.02 -118.24 -133.70
C GLU A 307 30.92 -119.08 -134.37
N ALA A 308 29.66 -118.95 -133.91
CA ALA A 308 28.50 -119.60 -134.52
C ALA A 308 28.28 -119.14 -135.98
N ARG A 309 28.46 -117.84 -136.26
CA ARG A 309 28.41 -117.32 -137.64
C ARG A 309 29.58 -117.85 -138.48
N ALA A 310 30.79 -117.92 -137.94
CA ALA A 310 31.96 -118.44 -138.66
C ALA A 310 31.80 -119.93 -138.99
N THR A 311 31.33 -120.74 -138.04
CA THR A 311 31.01 -122.17 -138.25
C THR A 311 29.87 -122.35 -139.26
N ALA A 312 28.79 -121.58 -139.17
CA ALA A 312 27.71 -121.59 -140.17
C ALA A 312 28.21 -121.22 -141.57
N THR A 313 29.09 -120.21 -141.69
CA THR A 313 29.69 -119.80 -142.97
C THR A 313 30.61 -120.90 -143.54
N THR A 314 31.30 -121.64 -142.67
CA THR A 314 32.16 -122.75 -143.07
C THR A 314 31.34 -123.96 -143.50
N ALA A 315 30.27 -124.29 -142.76
CA ALA A 315 29.31 -125.32 -143.12
C ALA A 315 28.56 -125.02 -144.43
N THR A 316 28.26 -123.74 -144.70
CA THR A 316 27.68 -123.31 -145.98
C THR A 316 28.69 -123.53 -147.11
N ARG A 317 29.95 -123.12 -146.93
CA ARG A 317 31.01 -123.35 -147.93
C ARG A 317 31.26 -124.84 -148.22
N THR A 318 31.21 -125.71 -147.21
CA THR A 318 31.34 -127.16 -147.42
C THR A 318 30.10 -127.76 -148.10
N ALA A 319 28.89 -127.29 -147.77
CA ALA A 319 27.66 -127.66 -148.48
C ALA A 319 27.69 -127.22 -149.95
N ASP A 320 28.17 -126.00 -150.24
CA ASP A 320 28.33 -125.50 -151.60
C ASP A 320 29.39 -126.29 -152.37
N ALA A 321 30.54 -126.60 -151.74
CA ALA A 321 31.61 -127.39 -152.36
C ALA A 321 31.18 -128.84 -152.66
N THR A 322 30.41 -129.45 -151.75
CA THR A 322 29.84 -130.80 -151.97
C THR A 322 28.77 -130.79 -153.06
N THR A 323 27.91 -129.77 -153.09
CA THR A 323 26.94 -129.57 -154.16
C THR A 323 27.64 -129.40 -155.52
N ALA A 324 28.66 -128.53 -155.59
CA ALA A 324 29.47 -128.31 -156.78
C ALA A 324 30.13 -129.61 -157.29
N ARG A 325 30.69 -130.43 -156.38
CA ARG A 325 31.25 -131.75 -156.69
C ARG A 325 30.19 -132.72 -157.24
N LEU A 326 29.02 -132.79 -156.62
CA LEU A 326 27.92 -133.66 -157.08
C LEU A 326 27.40 -133.21 -158.46
N SER A 327 27.32 -131.90 -158.73
CA SER A 327 26.99 -131.39 -160.07
C SER A 327 28.06 -131.73 -161.10
N ALA A 328 29.35 -131.59 -160.78
CA ALA A 328 30.44 -131.96 -161.68
C ALA A 328 30.47 -133.48 -161.99
N LEU A 329 30.21 -134.32 -160.98
CA LEU A 329 30.04 -135.77 -161.15
C LEU A 329 28.86 -136.09 -162.07
N ARG A 330 27.71 -135.44 -161.85
CA ARG A 330 26.52 -135.62 -162.68
C ARG A 330 26.79 -135.21 -164.12
N GLU A 331 27.44 -134.06 -164.33
CA GLU A 331 27.76 -133.54 -165.66
C GLU A 331 28.76 -134.46 -166.39
N GLY A 332 29.79 -134.93 -165.68
CA GLY A 332 30.75 -135.92 -166.19
C GLY A 332 30.15 -137.26 -166.58
N VAL A 333 29.21 -137.80 -165.77
CA VAL A 333 28.47 -139.02 -166.09
C VAL A 333 27.57 -138.83 -167.31
N LEU A 334 26.91 -137.68 -167.42
CA LEU A 334 26.07 -137.35 -168.58
C LEU A 334 26.91 -137.19 -169.86
N THR A 335 28.11 -136.62 -169.78
CA THR A 335 29.02 -136.53 -170.95
C THR A 335 29.54 -137.90 -171.37
N ALA A 336 29.87 -138.78 -170.42
CA ALA A 336 30.35 -140.13 -170.72
C ALA A 336 29.29 -141.01 -171.41
N LEU A 337 28.00 -140.77 -171.17
CA LEU A 337 26.88 -141.50 -171.76
C LEU A 337 26.46 -140.99 -173.15
N ALA A 338 26.88 -139.80 -173.57
CA ALA A 338 26.44 -139.17 -174.82
C ALA A 338 27.30 -139.50 -176.06
N ASP A 339 28.40 -140.23 -175.89
CA ASP A 339 29.40 -140.50 -176.95
C ASP A 339 29.41 -141.99 -177.37
N PRO A 340 28.84 -142.37 -178.53
CA PRO A 340 28.57 -143.78 -178.87
C PRO A 340 29.79 -144.60 -179.33
N GLY A 341 31.00 -144.01 -179.35
CA GLY A 341 32.21 -144.62 -179.93
C GLY A 341 33.34 -144.95 -178.95
N ALA A 342 33.16 -144.76 -177.64
CA ALA A 342 34.22 -144.87 -176.64
C ALA A 342 33.98 -145.99 -175.61
N ASP A 343 35.07 -146.59 -175.12
CA ASP A 343 35.10 -147.66 -174.10
C ASP A 343 34.61 -147.15 -172.73
N LEU A 344 33.28 -147.16 -172.56
CA LEU A 344 32.51 -146.68 -171.41
C LEU A 344 33.08 -147.10 -170.02
N PRO A 345 33.58 -148.34 -169.82
CA PRO A 345 34.13 -148.77 -168.54
C PRO A 345 35.39 -148.02 -168.10
N ALA A 346 36.21 -147.54 -169.03
CA ALA A 346 37.44 -146.80 -168.70
C ALA A 346 37.13 -145.36 -168.23
N ARG A 347 36.18 -144.68 -168.90
CA ARG A 347 35.76 -143.30 -168.54
C ARG A 347 35.02 -143.23 -167.22
N LEU A 348 34.14 -144.19 -166.91
CA LEU A 348 33.46 -144.25 -165.62
C LEU A 348 34.44 -144.49 -164.45
N ARG A 349 35.52 -145.26 -164.66
CA ARG A 349 36.58 -145.39 -163.65
C ARG A 349 37.39 -144.11 -163.47
N ALA A 350 37.67 -143.36 -164.53
CA ALA A 350 38.37 -142.08 -164.43
C ALA A 350 37.55 -141.05 -163.64
N LEU A 351 36.25 -140.93 -163.92
CA LEU A 351 35.33 -140.03 -163.19
C LEU A 351 35.18 -140.40 -161.71
N LEU A 352 35.17 -141.70 -161.37
CA LEU A 352 35.13 -142.18 -159.99
C LEU A 352 36.48 -142.03 -159.27
N ALA A 353 37.60 -142.06 -159.99
CA ALA A 353 38.93 -141.83 -159.43
C ALA A 353 39.20 -140.33 -159.14
N ASP A 354 38.71 -139.43 -159.99
CA ASP A 354 38.80 -137.97 -159.81
C ASP A 354 37.82 -137.43 -158.74
N SER A 355 36.85 -138.25 -158.33
CA SER A 355 35.91 -137.94 -157.25
C SER A 355 36.20 -138.69 -155.93
N GLY A 356 37.38 -139.30 -155.83
CA GLY A 356 37.91 -139.82 -154.57
C GLY A 356 38.18 -138.69 -153.56
N PRO A 357 38.02 -138.93 -152.25
CA PRO A 357 38.16 -137.89 -151.23
C PRO A 357 39.61 -137.39 -151.16
N ALA A 358 39.80 -136.08 -151.35
CA ALA A 358 41.01 -135.41 -150.88
C ALA A 358 41.05 -135.51 -149.35
N ALA A 359 42.10 -136.12 -148.81
CA ALA A 359 42.32 -136.20 -147.38
C ALA A 359 42.59 -134.79 -146.82
N VAL A 360 41.67 -134.38 -145.92
CA VAL A 360 41.66 -133.24 -145.00
C VAL A 360 41.75 -131.84 -145.62
#